data_AF-A0A4P9XSE1-F1
#
_entry.id   AF-A0A4P9XSE1-F1
#
_cell.length_a   1.000
_cell.length_b   1.000
_cell.length_c   1.000
_cell.angle_alpha   90.00
_cell.angle_beta   90.00
_cell.angle_gamma   90.00
#
_symmetry.space_group_name_H-M   'P 1'
#
loop_
_entity.id
_entity.type
_entity.pdbx_description
1 polymer ?
#
loop_
_entity_poly.entity_id
_entity_poly.type
_entity_poly.pdbx_seq_one_letter_code
_entity_poly.pdbx_strand_id
1 'polypeptide(L)'
;MLSRSALLKRVTATRVPLARTLATATGTATPHPPRVYGGLKDEDRIFTNLYGRHDFRLKGAMARGDWYKTKEILLKGHEWIIEEVKQSGLRGRGGAGFPSGLKWSFMNKPADGR
;
A
#
# COMPACT_ATOMS: atom_id res chain seq x y z
N MET A 1 42.92 67.73 -37.01
CA MET A 1 43.38 66.52 -36.32
C MET A 1 43.10 66.67 -34.83
N LEU A 2 42.88 65.55 -34.11
CA LEU A 2 42.46 65.38 -32.70
C LEU A 2 40.93 65.45 -32.51
N SER A 3 40.16 64.41 -32.83
CA SER A 3 39.98 63.08 -32.21
C SER A 3 39.07 63.09 -30.97
N ARG A 4 37.90 62.46 -31.15
CA ARG A 4 36.79 62.27 -30.21
C ARG A 4 37.11 61.18 -29.17
N SER A 5 36.59 61.29 -27.95
CA SER A 5 36.19 60.09 -27.21
C SER A 5 35.20 60.39 -26.07
N ALA A 6 34.03 59.77 -26.15
CA ALA A 6 32.99 59.79 -25.14
C ALA A 6 33.30 58.75 -24.04
N LEU A 7 33.19 59.18 -22.79
CA LEU A 7 33.48 58.36 -21.61
C LEU A 7 32.26 57.48 -21.28
N LEU A 8 32.31 56.21 -21.73
CA LEU A 8 31.30 55.19 -21.43
C LEU A 8 31.50 54.66 -20.00
N LYS A 9 30.55 54.92 -19.08
CA LYS A 9 30.54 54.30 -17.74
C LYS A 9 30.09 52.84 -17.84
N ARG A 10 31.02 51.90 -17.63
CA ARG A 10 30.72 50.47 -17.45
C ARG A 10 29.95 50.26 -16.14
N VAL A 11 28.72 49.77 -16.23
CA VAL A 11 27.99 49.18 -15.10
C VAL A 11 28.55 47.78 -14.88
N THR A 12 29.26 47.57 -13.77
CA THR A 12 29.71 46.25 -13.33
C THR A 12 28.56 45.51 -12.67
N ALA A 13 27.98 44.53 -13.38
CA ALA A 13 27.04 43.59 -12.79
C ALA A 13 27.79 42.59 -11.89
N THR A 14 27.63 42.71 -10.57
CA THR A 14 28.09 41.72 -9.61
C THR A 14 27.23 40.46 -9.73
N ARG A 15 27.76 39.42 -10.37
CA ARG A 15 27.21 38.06 -10.32
C ARG A 15 27.38 37.49 -8.91
N VAL A 16 26.29 37.40 -8.16
CA VAL A 16 26.24 36.58 -6.93
C VAL A 16 26.27 35.11 -7.36
N PRO A 17 27.21 34.28 -6.88
CA PRO A 17 27.15 32.85 -7.14
C PRO A 17 26.02 32.27 -6.30
N LEU A 18 24.97 31.76 -6.95
CA LEU A 18 23.97 30.93 -6.30
C LEU A 18 24.61 29.56 -6.02
N ALA A 19 25.31 29.45 -4.89
CA ALA A 19 25.80 28.17 -4.40
C ALA A 19 24.59 27.29 -4.05
N ARG A 20 24.44 26.19 -4.78
CA ARG A 20 23.41 25.18 -4.54
C ARG A 20 23.83 24.37 -3.31
N THR A 21 23.48 24.82 -2.12
CA THR A 21 23.66 24.04 -0.89
C THR A 21 22.76 22.81 -0.95
N LEU A 22 23.37 21.63 -1.09
CA LEU A 22 22.72 20.35 -0.82
C LEU A 22 22.38 20.30 0.68
N ALA A 23 21.14 20.58 1.03
CA ALA A 23 20.63 20.32 2.37
C ALA A 23 20.46 18.80 2.52
N THR A 24 21.46 18.11 3.05
CA THR A 24 21.27 16.77 3.62
C THR A 24 20.48 16.94 4.90
N ALA A 25 19.15 16.85 4.81
CA ALA A 25 18.30 16.66 5.96
C ALA A 25 18.65 15.29 6.57
N THR A 26 19.49 15.29 7.60
CA THR A 26 19.63 14.15 8.50
C THR A 26 18.35 14.04 9.33
N GLY A 27 17.29 13.54 8.71
CA GLY A 27 16.12 13.09 9.44
C GLY A 27 16.57 11.95 10.35
N THR A 28 16.58 12.18 11.65
CA THR A 28 16.77 11.15 12.65
C THR A 28 15.58 10.20 12.58
N ALA A 29 15.67 9.18 11.72
CA ALA A 29 14.71 8.08 11.72
C ALA A 29 14.82 7.38 13.08
N THR A 30 13.81 7.55 13.93
CA THR A 30 13.68 6.79 15.18
C THR A 30 13.78 5.30 14.88
N PRO A 31 14.74 4.56 15.47
CA PRO A 31 14.86 3.12 15.26
C PRO A 31 13.57 2.44 15.68
N HIS A 32 12.85 1.83 14.74
CA HIS A 32 11.74 0.94 15.09
C HIS A 32 12.34 -0.33 15.70
N PRO A 33 11.79 -0.84 16.82
CA PRO A 33 12.29 -2.06 17.42
C PRO A 33 12.20 -3.21 16.40
N PRO A 34 13.16 -4.15 16.42
CA PRO A 34 13.15 -5.28 15.51
C PRO A 34 11.87 -6.09 15.73
N ARG A 35 11.07 -6.24 14.67
CA ARG A 35 9.85 -7.04 14.71
C ARG A 35 10.23 -8.52 14.67
N VAL A 36 9.89 -9.25 15.74
CA VAL A 36 9.98 -10.70 15.77
C VAL A 36 8.68 -11.26 15.20
N TYR A 37 8.77 -12.12 14.18
CA TYR A 37 7.64 -12.77 13.53
C TYR A 37 7.63 -14.26 13.84
N GLY A 38 6.45 -14.88 13.82
CA GLY A 38 6.26 -16.30 14.14
C GLY A 38 5.38 -16.51 15.37
N GLY A 39 5.32 -17.73 15.89
CA GLY A 39 4.53 -18.05 17.09
C GLY A 39 3.01 -18.06 16.89
N LEU A 40 2.53 -18.36 15.69
CA LEU A 40 1.10 -18.45 15.39
C LEU A 40 0.45 -19.57 16.22
N LYS A 41 -0.52 -19.22 17.06
CA LYS A 41 -1.27 -20.20 17.85
C LYS A 41 -2.16 -21.04 16.95
N ASP A 42 -2.63 -22.18 17.45
CA ASP A 42 -3.52 -23.06 16.69
C ASP A 42 -4.88 -22.40 16.40
N GLU A 43 -5.40 -21.60 17.34
CA GLU A 43 -6.64 -20.82 17.21
C GLU A 43 -6.58 -19.74 16.12
N ASP A 44 -5.38 -19.22 15.82
CA ASP A 44 -5.19 -18.17 14.81
C ASP A 44 -5.05 -18.75 13.39
N ARG A 45 -5.07 -20.08 13.23
CA ARG A 45 -4.95 -20.74 11.93
C ARG A 45 -6.27 -20.67 11.18
N ILE A 46 -6.26 -19.94 10.07
CA ILE A 46 -7.43 -19.87 9.17
C ILE A 46 -7.74 -21.24 8.53
N PHE A 47 -6.72 -22.05 8.24
CA PHE A 47 -6.88 -23.38 7.64
C PHE A 47 -6.73 -24.49 8.70
N THR A 48 -7.80 -24.75 9.44
CA THR A 48 -7.81 -25.68 10.60
C THR A 48 -7.78 -27.16 10.19
N ASN A 49 -8.48 -27.57 9.14
CA ASN A 49 -8.51 -28.97 8.66
C ASN A 49 -7.49 -29.25 7.54
N LEU A 50 -6.31 -28.63 7.58
CA LEU A 50 -5.31 -28.75 6.52
C LEU A 50 -4.83 -30.19 6.27
N TYR A 51 -4.78 -31.00 7.34
CA TYR A 51 -4.31 -32.39 7.28
C TYR A 51 -5.43 -33.43 7.12
N GLY A 52 -6.69 -33.01 6.94
CA GLY A 52 -7.82 -33.93 6.77
C GLY A 52 -8.15 -34.79 8.00
N ARG A 53 -7.75 -34.37 9.20
CA ARG A 53 -8.06 -35.09 10.47
C ARG A 53 -9.54 -35.03 10.83
N HIS A 54 -10.26 -34.04 10.30
CA HIS A 54 -11.69 -33.86 10.49
C HIS A 54 -12.44 -34.08 9.17
N ASP A 55 -13.76 -34.24 9.26
CA ASP A 55 -14.62 -34.40 8.08
C ASP A 55 -14.47 -33.19 7.11
N PHE A 56 -14.07 -33.48 5.88
CA PHE A 56 -13.93 -32.47 4.82
C PHE A 56 -15.26 -32.14 4.14
N ARG A 57 -16.33 -32.88 4.44
CA ARG A 57 -17.67 -32.65 3.88
C ARG A 57 -18.34 -31.46 4.57
N LEU A 58 -19.52 -31.10 4.06
CA LEU A 58 -20.27 -29.92 4.51
C LEU A 58 -20.54 -29.91 6.02
N LYS A 59 -20.89 -31.05 6.62
CA LYS A 59 -21.17 -31.14 8.06
C LYS A 59 -19.93 -30.78 8.89
N GLY A 60 -18.77 -31.34 8.54
CA GLY A 60 -17.51 -30.98 9.16
C GLY A 60 -17.10 -29.52 8.94
N ALA A 61 -17.39 -28.95 7.76
CA ALA A 61 -17.13 -27.53 7.47
C ALA A 61 -17.97 -26.61 8.36
N MET A 62 -19.28 -26.85 8.44
CA MET A 62 -20.16 -26.08 9.32
C MET A 62 -19.74 -26.17 10.78
N ALA A 63 -19.25 -27.33 11.24
CA ALA A 63 -18.76 -27.50 12.61
C ALA A 63 -17.50 -26.67 12.92
N ARG A 64 -16.69 -26.31 11.91
CA ARG A 64 -15.51 -25.44 12.06
C ARG A 64 -15.82 -23.95 11.98
N GLY A 65 -17.08 -23.59 11.72
CA GLY A 65 -17.49 -22.21 11.47
C GLY A 65 -17.38 -21.79 10.01
N ASP A 66 -17.07 -22.70 9.08
CA ASP A 66 -17.23 -22.41 7.65
C ASP A 66 -18.72 -22.15 7.39
N TRP A 67 -19.04 -21.21 6.49
CA TRP A 67 -20.40 -20.70 6.22
C TRP A 67 -21.05 -19.87 7.35
N TYR A 68 -20.33 -19.53 8.41
CA TYR A 68 -20.85 -18.68 9.47
C TYR A 68 -21.19 -17.28 8.94
N LYS A 69 -22.45 -16.86 9.11
CA LYS A 69 -22.96 -15.52 8.78
C LYS A 69 -22.67 -15.02 7.36
N THR A 70 -22.44 -15.93 6.41
CA THR A 70 -22.17 -15.57 5.01
C THR A 70 -23.30 -14.76 4.38
N LYS A 71 -24.55 -15.05 4.75
CA LYS A 71 -25.71 -14.24 4.33
C LYS A 71 -25.60 -12.78 4.79
N GLU A 72 -25.19 -12.53 6.03
CA GLU A 72 -25.00 -11.17 6.55
C GLU A 72 -23.87 -10.46 5.81
N ILE A 73 -22.77 -11.17 5.51
CA ILE A 73 -21.64 -10.62 4.73
C ILE A 73 -22.09 -10.22 3.32
N LEU A 74 -22.90 -11.05 2.66
CA LEU A 74 -23.44 -10.74 1.33
C LEU A 74 -24.33 -9.49 1.36
N LEU A 75 -25.15 -9.32 2.39
CA LEU A 75 -26.05 -8.17 2.53
C LEU A 75 -25.32 -6.84 2.78
N LYS A 76 -24.07 -6.87 3.28
CA LYS A 76 -23.25 -5.65 3.44
C LYS A 76 -22.80 -5.05 2.11
N GLY A 77 -22.88 -5.79 1.01
CA GLY A 77 -22.55 -5.31 -0.34
C GLY A 77 -21.06 -5.40 -0.67
N HIS A 78 -20.74 -5.30 -1.96
CA HIS A 78 -19.38 -5.51 -2.48
C HIS A 78 -18.38 -4.43 -2.06
N GLU A 79 -18.81 -3.17 -1.97
CA GLU A 79 -17.93 -2.06 -1.56
C GLU A 79 -17.38 -2.28 -0.15
N TRP A 80 -18.24 -2.67 0.79
CA TRP A 80 -17.83 -2.97 2.16
C TRP A 80 -16.82 -4.13 2.20
N ILE A 81 -17.05 -5.20 1.44
CA ILE A 81 -16.14 -6.36 1.39
C ILE A 81 -14.77 -5.97 0.83
N ILE A 82 -14.74 -5.16 -0.24
CA ILE A 82 -13.48 -4.74 -0.88
C ILE A 82 -12.68 -3.86 0.09
N GLU A 83 -13.34 -2.96 0.81
CA GLU A 83 -12.71 -2.08 1.78
C GLU A 83 -12.13 -2.87 2.97
N GLU A 84 -12.87 -3.84 3.51
CA GLU A 84 -12.38 -4.72 4.58
C GLU A 84 -11.12 -5.50 4.14
N VAL A 85 -11.09 -5.99 2.90
CA VAL A 85 -9.92 -6.71 2.36
C VAL A 85 -8.74 -5.77 2.12
N LYS A 86 -8.97 -4.51 1.73
CA LYS A 86 -7.91 -3.50 1.65
C LYS A 86 -7.33 -3.21 3.04
N GLN A 87 -8.17 -3.02 4.04
CA GLN A 87 -7.77 -2.75 5.43
C GLN A 87 -7.01 -3.91 6.06
N SER A 88 -7.37 -5.15 5.74
CA SER A 88 -6.64 -6.34 6.19
C SER A 88 -5.18 -6.41 5.71
N GLY A 89 -4.80 -5.61 4.69
CA GLY A 89 -3.46 -5.65 4.10
C GLY A 89 -3.16 -6.95 3.35
N LEU A 90 -4.18 -7.71 2.96
CA LEU A 90 -4.01 -8.98 2.26
C LEU A 90 -3.31 -8.77 0.90
N ARG A 91 -2.25 -9.55 0.69
CA ARG A 91 -1.49 -9.59 -0.56
C ARG A 91 -1.65 -10.95 -1.24
N GLY A 92 -1.60 -10.98 -2.56
CA GLY A 92 -1.73 -12.20 -3.36
C GLY A 92 -0.72 -13.27 -2.95
N ARG A 93 -1.20 -14.49 -2.72
CA ARG A 93 -0.39 -15.65 -2.32
C ARG A 93 0.11 -16.51 -3.50
N GLY A 94 -0.11 -16.06 -4.74
CA GLY A 94 0.35 -16.72 -5.98
C GLY A 94 1.74 -16.31 -6.46
N GLY A 95 2.60 -15.77 -5.60
CA GLY A 95 3.99 -15.38 -5.92
C GLY A 95 4.20 -13.90 -6.26
N ALA A 96 3.25 -13.24 -6.93
CA ALA A 96 3.40 -11.83 -7.32
C ALA A 96 3.22 -10.81 -6.17
N GLY A 97 2.56 -11.20 -5.06
CA GLY A 97 2.39 -10.31 -3.91
C GLY A 97 1.55 -9.05 -4.16
N PHE A 98 0.73 -9.03 -5.22
CA PHE A 98 -0.13 -7.89 -5.55
C PHE A 98 -1.24 -7.69 -4.48
N PRO A 99 -1.57 -6.46 -4.04
CA PRO A 99 -2.61 -6.24 -3.03
C PRO A 99 -3.98 -6.74 -3.49
N SER A 100 -4.58 -7.69 -2.75
CA SER A 100 -5.80 -8.39 -3.18
C SER A 100 -7.01 -7.45 -3.25
N GLY A 101 -7.22 -6.60 -2.24
CA GLY A 101 -8.35 -5.67 -2.21
C GLY A 101 -8.28 -4.62 -3.32
N LEU A 102 -7.07 -4.16 -3.69
CA LEU A 102 -6.88 -3.27 -4.84
C LEU A 102 -7.22 -3.99 -6.15
N LYS A 103 -6.78 -5.24 -6.32
CA LYS A 103 -7.08 -6.04 -7.51
C LYS A 103 -8.59 -6.16 -7.74
N TRP A 104 -9.34 -6.39 -6.67
CA TRP A 104 -10.79 -6.56 -6.75
C TRP A 104 -11.52 -5.27 -7.08
N SER A 105 -11.01 -4.13 -6.61
CA SER A 105 -11.62 -2.83 -6.90
C SER A 105 -11.62 -2.43 -8.37
N PHE A 106 -10.74 -3.01 -9.20
CA PHE A 106 -10.75 -2.77 -10.65
C PHE A 106 -12.01 -3.29 -11.36
N MET A 107 -12.73 -4.22 -10.74
CA MET A 107 -13.95 -4.79 -11.31
C MET A 107 -15.18 -3.89 -11.13
N ASN A 108 -15.13 -2.93 -10.20
CA ASN A 108 -16.20 -1.95 -10.02
C ASN A 108 -16.02 -0.84 -11.06
N LYS A 109 -16.36 -1.14 -12.32
CA LYS A 109 -16.42 -0.10 -13.36
C LYS A 109 -17.46 0.94 -12.96
N PRO A 110 -17.16 2.25 -13.05
CA PRO A 110 -18.23 3.25 -13.11
C PRO A 110 -19.13 2.93 -14.31
N ALA A 111 -20.43 3.21 -14.18
CA ALA A 111 -21.41 3.02 -15.25
C ALA A 111 -21.19 3.97 -16.45
N ASP A 112 -20.16 4.81 -16.43
CA ASP A 112 -19.90 5.76 -17.49
C ASP A 112 -19.03 5.09 -18.56
N GLY A 113 -19.72 4.64 -19.62
CA GLY A 113 -19.16 3.92 -20.76
C GLY A 113 -18.37 4.84 -21.68
N ARG A 114 -17.17 5.24 -21.24
CA ARG A 114 -16.17 5.89 -22.09
C ARG A 114 -14.81 5.20 -21.99
#